data_AF-A0AAX2MBZ7-F1
#
_entry.id   AF-A0AAX2MBZ7-F1
#
_cell.length_a   1.000
_cell.length_b   1.000
_cell.length_c   1.000
_cell.angle_alpha   90.00
_cell.angle_beta   90.00
_cell.angle_gamma   90.00
#
_symmetry.space_group_name_H-M   'P 1'
#
loop_
_entity.id
_entity.type
_entity.pdbx_description
1 polymer ?
#
loop_
_entity_poly.entity_id
_entity_poly.type
_entity_poly.pdbx_seq_one_letter_code
_entity_poly.pdbx_strand_id
1 'polypeptide(L)'
;MVVRGIRMMAVSYRIGGHAPHLPWFLRRLAAQGLAAAPADNRPPRLPADWIGLEFADGWLDLGRDGDPALAERAAHCRAIGLPFAELAGDWMPAGGEFGFMLLVGDAPLPGSQARAGLDALAPQPGCWLHSGPVHSARFCQRAFAGLLHAGLFSLPPPDGQPRALDWEGALRRQWALADKLRALAEAYLAERVGQLPPYPAHAPDAAAHYAANLARTILLAMQDGQAWAALQNELAASPQEPSGARK
;
A
#
# COMPACT_ATOMS: atom_id res chain seq x y z
N MET A 1 26.02 12.31 42.24
CA MET A 1 24.91 12.68 41.33
C MET A 1 24.59 11.45 40.50
N VAL A 2 23.55 10.70 40.87
CA VAL A 2 23.21 9.42 40.22
C VAL A 2 22.46 9.73 38.93
N VAL A 3 23.10 9.53 37.79
CA VAL A 3 22.43 9.52 36.49
C VAL A 3 21.53 8.28 36.48
N ARG A 4 20.23 8.48 36.70
CA ARG A 4 19.21 7.45 36.48
C ARG A 4 19.29 7.05 35.01
N GLY A 5 19.88 5.89 34.74
CA GLY A 5 19.86 5.28 33.42
C GLY A 5 18.41 5.12 32.98
N ILE A 6 18.06 5.74 31.86
CA ILE A 6 16.86 5.39 31.11
C ILE A 6 17.06 3.93 30.72
N ARG A 7 16.39 3.00 31.40
CA ARG A 7 16.25 1.63 30.91
C ARG A 7 15.55 1.76 29.56
N MET A 8 16.29 1.62 28.46
CA MET A 8 15.67 1.28 27.18
C MET A 8 14.87 0.01 27.44
N MET A 9 13.54 0.11 27.42
CA MET A 9 12.70 -1.08 27.48
C MET A 9 13.03 -1.88 26.21
N ALA A 10 13.48 -3.12 26.40
CA ALA A 10 13.76 -4.00 25.28
C ALA A 10 12.47 -4.19 24.48
N VAL A 11 12.48 -3.75 23.21
CA VAL A 11 11.37 -3.98 22.28
C VAL A 11 11.38 -5.46 21.94
N SER A 12 10.26 -6.14 22.18
CA SER A 12 10.11 -7.57 21.89
C SER A 12 8.81 -7.84 21.16
N TYR A 13 8.84 -8.77 20.20
CA TYR A 13 7.67 -9.13 19.40
C TYR A 13 7.40 -10.64 19.41
N ARG A 14 6.15 -11.04 19.21
CA ARG A 14 5.74 -12.42 18.90
C ARG A 14 5.27 -12.50 17.46
N ILE A 15 5.50 -13.64 16.84
CA ILE A 15 5.09 -13.88 15.45
C ILE A 15 3.73 -14.58 15.49
N GLY A 16 2.78 -14.06 14.72
CA GLY A 16 1.55 -14.78 14.41
C GLY A 16 1.64 -15.42 13.01
N GLY A 17 1.01 -16.58 12.85
CA GLY A 17 0.79 -17.22 11.57
C GLY A 17 2.05 -17.67 10.84
N HIS A 18 1.84 -18.13 9.61
CA HIS A 18 2.91 -18.56 8.70
C HIS A 18 2.71 -17.97 7.31
N ALA A 19 3.75 -17.35 6.76
CA ALA A 19 3.75 -16.84 5.40
C ALA A 19 5.16 -16.84 4.78
N PRO A 20 5.28 -16.97 3.44
CA PRO A 20 6.58 -17.05 2.76
C PRO A 20 7.51 -15.84 2.99
N HIS A 21 6.93 -14.68 3.29
CA HIS A 21 7.67 -13.43 3.46
C HIS A 21 8.10 -13.17 4.91
N LEU A 22 7.49 -13.84 5.91
CA LEU A 22 7.83 -13.63 7.32
C LEU A 22 9.32 -13.78 7.62
N PRO A 23 10.06 -14.78 7.09
CA PRO A 23 11.50 -14.88 7.33
C PRO A 23 12.29 -13.62 6.95
N TRP A 24 11.85 -12.86 5.94
CA TRP A 24 12.49 -11.61 5.55
C TRP A 24 12.26 -10.50 6.58
N PHE A 25 11.05 -10.41 7.13
CA PHE A 25 10.74 -9.47 8.22
C PHE A 25 11.57 -9.77 9.47
N LEU A 26 11.66 -11.04 9.86
CA LEU A 26 12.45 -11.47 11.02
C LEU A 26 13.94 -11.14 10.85
N ARG A 27 14.49 -11.41 9.66
CA ARG A 27 15.87 -11.05 9.35
C ARG A 27 16.11 -9.55 9.49
N ARG A 28 15.18 -8.72 9.00
CA ARG A 28 15.28 -7.26 9.13
C ARG A 28 15.23 -6.82 10.59
N LEU A 29 14.26 -7.31 11.36
CA LEU A 29 14.12 -6.98 12.79
C LEU A 29 15.37 -7.36 13.58
N ALA A 30 15.90 -8.57 13.35
CA ALA A 30 17.12 -9.04 13.99
C ALA A 30 18.33 -8.17 13.61
N ALA A 31 18.47 -7.77 12.35
CA ALA A 31 19.53 -6.87 11.90
C ALA A 31 19.44 -5.47 12.52
N GLN A 32 18.25 -5.04 12.95
CA GLN A 32 18.02 -3.80 13.70
C GLN A 32 18.13 -3.99 15.22
N GLY A 33 18.51 -5.17 15.70
CA GLY A 33 18.68 -5.46 17.13
C GLY A 33 17.37 -5.68 17.90
N LEU A 34 16.23 -5.85 17.21
CA LEU A 34 14.97 -6.21 17.84
C LEU A 34 14.89 -7.73 17.99
N ALA A 35 14.84 -8.19 19.24
CA ALA A 35 14.74 -9.61 19.56
C ALA A 35 13.28 -10.07 19.57
N ALA A 36 13.04 -11.29 19.07
CA ALA A 36 11.78 -11.97 19.34
C ALA A 36 11.63 -12.15 20.85
N ALA A 37 10.41 -11.98 21.35
CA ALA A 37 10.09 -12.26 22.74
C ALA A 37 10.42 -13.72 23.05
N PRO A 38 11.00 -14.03 24.23
CA PRO A 38 11.16 -15.41 24.65
C PRO A 38 9.82 -16.13 24.61
N ALA A 39 9.85 -17.43 24.32
CA ALA A 39 8.67 -18.27 24.46
C ALA A 39 8.19 -18.21 25.92
N ASP A 40 7.18 -17.39 26.15
CA ASP A 40 6.53 -17.22 27.44
C ASP A 40 5.23 -18.04 27.39
N ASN A 41 4.92 -18.71 28.50
CA ASN A 41 3.72 -19.52 28.68
C ASN A 41 2.41 -18.71 28.67
N ARG A 42 2.46 -17.37 28.58
CA ARG A 42 1.25 -16.57 28.39
C ARG A 42 0.56 -16.92 27.07
N PRO A 43 -0.75 -17.21 27.11
CA PRO A 43 -1.50 -17.49 25.90
C PRO A 43 -1.40 -16.32 24.92
N PRO A 44 -1.33 -16.60 23.61
CA PRO A 44 -1.39 -15.54 22.61
C PRO A 44 -2.70 -14.77 22.75
N ARG A 45 -2.66 -13.44 22.61
CA ARG A 45 -3.87 -12.60 22.63
C ARG A 45 -4.67 -12.71 21.33
N LEU A 46 -4.03 -13.17 20.27
CA LEU A 46 -4.56 -13.22 18.91
C LEU A 46 -4.59 -14.66 18.38
N PRO A 47 -5.49 -14.98 17.43
CA PRO A 47 -5.51 -16.29 16.77
C PRO A 47 -4.16 -16.64 16.13
N ALA A 48 -3.77 -17.92 16.23
CA ALA A 48 -2.44 -18.37 15.82
C ALA A 48 -2.20 -18.36 14.31
N ASP A 49 -3.27 -18.37 13.51
CA ASP A 49 -3.25 -18.34 12.05
C ASP A 49 -3.08 -16.93 11.48
N TRP A 50 -3.25 -15.89 12.29
CA TRP A 50 -3.11 -14.51 11.83
C TRP A 50 -1.66 -14.13 11.57
N ILE A 51 -1.38 -13.63 10.38
CA ILE A 51 -0.03 -13.33 9.93
C ILE A 51 0.34 -11.91 10.35
N GLY A 52 1.36 -11.77 11.21
CA GLY A 52 1.82 -10.45 11.66
C GLY A 52 2.75 -10.48 12.86
N LEU A 53 2.94 -9.32 13.47
CA LEU A 53 3.86 -9.09 14.59
C LEU A 53 3.12 -8.49 15.78
N GLU A 54 3.10 -9.21 16.88
CA GLU A 54 2.49 -8.78 18.14
C GLU A 54 3.54 -8.15 19.05
N PHE A 55 3.33 -6.89 19.39
CA PHE A 55 4.08 -6.14 20.40
C PHE A 55 3.26 -6.02 21.68
N ALA A 56 3.89 -5.63 22.78
CA ALA A 56 3.18 -5.43 24.05
C ALA A 56 1.99 -4.47 23.92
N ASP A 57 2.14 -3.44 23.07
CA ASP A 57 1.21 -2.32 22.90
C ASP A 57 0.54 -2.25 21.52
N GLY A 58 0.66 -3.27 20.68
CA GLY A 58 -0.03 -3.27 19.39
C GLY A 58 0.23 -4.48 18.51
N TRP A 59 -0.55 -4.58 17.45
CA TRP A 59 -0.43 -5.58 16.39
C TRP A 59 -0.11 -4.91 15.06
N LEU A 60 0.93 -5.40 14.38
CA LEU A 60 1.21 -5.08 12.99
C LEU A 60 0.71 -6.21 12.10
N ASP A 61 -0.38 -5.96 11.37
CA ASP A 61 -1.00 -6.94 10.48
C ASP A 61 -0.24 -7.06 9.17
N LEU A 62 0.14 -8.29 8.80
CA LEU A 62 0.80 -8.63 7.54
C LEU A 62 -0.09 -9.49 6.64
N GLY A 63 -1.37 -9.66 6.98
CA GLY A 63 -2.33 -10.44 6.21
C GLY A 63 -2.51 -9.86 4.81
N ARG A 64 -2.53 -10.74 3.80
CA ARG A 64 -2.70 -10.39 2.37
C ARG A 64 -4.03 -10.87 1.77
N ASP A 65 -4.97 -11.22 2.63
CA ASP A 65 -6.32 -11.62 2.27
C ASP A 65 -7.21 -10.42 1.89
N GLY A 66 -8.50 -10.65 1.67
CA GLY A 66 -9.45 -9.62 1.28
C GLY A 66 -9.80 -8.63 2.41
N ASP A 67 -10.49 -7.56 2.03
CA ASP A 67 -10.95 -6.51 2.96
C ASP A 67 -11.84 -7.04 4.10
N PRO A 68 -12.76 -8.02 3.91
CA PRO A 68 -13.56 -8.54 5.02
C PRO A 68 -12.72 -9.15 6.16
N ALA A 69 -11.68 -9.92 5.82
CA ALA A 69 -10.81 -10.55 6.81
C ALA A 69 -9.98 -9.51 7.58
N LEU A 70 -9.52 -8.45 6.91
CA LEU A 70 -8.87 -7.33 7.58
C LEU A 70 -9.81 -6.61 8.55
N ALA A 71 -11.05 -6.37 8.14
CA ALA A 71 -12.05 -5.73 9.00
C ALA A 71 -12.35 -6.57 10.24
N GLU A 72 -12.44 -7.89 10.09
CA GLU A 72 -12.59 -8.83 11.21
C GLU A 72 -11.42 -8.72 12.20
N ARG A 73 -10.18 -8.73 11.70
CA ARG A 73 -8.98 -8.61 12.55
C ARG A 73 -8.94 -7.27 13.28
N ALA A 74 -9.20 -6.17 12.59
CA ALA A 74 -9.24 -4.84 13.18
C ALA A 74 -10.34 -4.72 14.25
N ALA A 75 -11.53 -5.29 14.00
CA ALA A 75 -12.64 -5.29 14.94
C ALA A 75 -12.33 -6.10 16.21
N HIS A 76 -11.71 -7.28 16.05
CA HIS A 76 -11.29 -8.10 17.18
C HIS A 76 -10.24 -7.40 18.04
N CYS A 77 -9.18 -6.83 17.43
CA CYS A 77 -8.16 -6.08 18.16
C CYS A 77 -8.78 -4.91 18.93
N ARG A 78 -9.73 -4.19 18.33
CA ARG A 78 -10.50 -3.15 19.01
C ARG A 78 -11.29 -3.70 20.21
N ALA A 79 -11.95 -4.84 20.07
CA ALA A 79 -12.75 -5.45 21.14
C ALA A 79 -11.91 -5.86 22.36
N ILE A 80 -10.65 -6.24 22.15
CA ILE A 80 -9.72 -6.60 23.23
C ILE A 80 -8.83 -5.44 23.69
N GLY A 81 -9.03 -4.23 23.14
CA GLY A 81 -8.24 -3.04 23.47
C GLY A 81 -6.78 -3.08 23.00
N LEU A 82 -6.48 -3.86 21.95
CA LEU A 82 -5.16 -3.93 21.33
C LEU A 82 -5.10 -2.97 20.13
N PRO A 83 -4.20 -1.97 20.11
CA PRO A 83 -3.99 -1.14 18.94
C PRO A 83 -3.63 -2.00 17.71
N PHE A 84 -4.27 -1.70 16.59
CA PHE A 84 -4.14 -2.43 15.33
C PHE A 84 -3.54 -1.50 14.28
N ALA A 85 -2.52 -1.96 13.56
CA ALA A 85 -1.99 -1.28 12.39
C ALA A 85 -1.96 -2.25 11.20
N GLU A 86 -2.55 -1.83 10.08
CA GLU A 86 -2.51 -2.54 8.82
C GLU A 86 -1.17 -2.25 8.12
N LEU A 87 -0.42 -3.27 7.71
CA LEU A 87 0.73 -3.11 6.82
C LEU A 87 0.44 -3.67 5.42
N ALA A 88 0.67 -2.84 4.41
CA ALA A 88 0.60 -3.26 3.02
C ALA A 88 1.87 -2.83 2.27
N GLY A 89 2.20 -3.57 1.23
CA GLY A 89 3.41 -3.38 0.44
C GLY A 89 3.80 -4.64 -0.31
N ASP A 90 4.75 -4.49 -1.21
CA ASP A 90 5.28 -5.61 -1.97
C ASP A 90 6.50 -6.17 -1.25
N TRP A 91 6.26 -7.30 -0.59
CA TRP A 91 7.29 -7.99 0.19
C TRP A 91 8.28 -8.66 -0.77
N MET A 92 9.52 -8.19 -0.74
CA MET A 92 10.61 -8.75 -1.53
C MET A 92 11.71 -9.30 -0.61
N PRO A 93 12.41 -10.37 -1.01
CA PRO A 93 13.54 -10.91 -0.23
C PRO A 93 14.58 -9.85 0.12
N ALA A 94 14.87 -8.91 -0.78
CA ALA A 94 15.83 -7.83 -0.56
C ALA A 94 15.45 -6.93 0.64
N GLY A 95 14.16 -6.82 0.97
CA GLY A 95 13.70 -6.00 2.10
C GLY A 95 14.18 -6.52 3.45
N GLY A 96 14.52 -7.81 3.57
CA GLY A 96 15.12 -8.34 4.78
C GLY A 96 16.55 -7.82 5.06
N GLU A 97 17.19 -7.20 4.07
CA GLU A 97 18.51 -6.57 4.21
C GLU A 97 18.36 -5.03 4.22
N PHE A 98 17.65 -4.49 3.23
CA PHE A 98 17.57 -3.05 2.99
C PHE A 98 16.33 -2.35 3.58
N GLY A 99 15.39 -3.10 4.15
CA GLY A 99 14.10 -2.60 4.63
C GLY A 99 13.00 -2.64 3.56
N PHE A 100 11.75 -2.49 3.99
CA PHE A 100 10.55 -2.63 3.16
C PHE A 100 9.90 -1.28 2.87
N MET A 101 9.36 -1.09 1.66
CA MET A 101 8.41 0.00 1.43
C MET A 101 7.11 -0.34 2.16
N LEU A 102 6.81 0.39 3.23
CA LEU A 102 5.68 0.10 4.12
C LEU A 102 4.60 1.17 3.96
N LEU A 103 3.39 0.72 3.61
CA LEU A 103 2.16 1.49 3.65
C LEU A 103 1.42 1.10 4.93
N VAL A 104 0.99 2.07 5.71
CA VAL A 104 0.46 1.84 7.05
C VAL A 104 -0.93 2.44 7.21
N GLY A 105 -1.91 1.61 7.55
CA GLY A 105 -3.25 2.01 7.99
C GLY A 105 -3.32 1.99 9.51
N ASP A 106 -3.95 3.00 10.12
CA ASP A 106 -3.99 3.20 11.59
C ASP A 106 -2.57 3.16 12.20
N ALA A 107 -1.74 4.15 11.83
CA ALA A 107 -0.35 4.16 12.25
C ALA A 107 -0.20 4.09 13.79
N PRO A 108 0.73 3.26 14.31
CA PRO A 108 0.96 3.16 15.75
C PRO A 108 1.37 4.51 16.37
N LEU A 109 0.96 4.73 17.61
CA LEU A 109 1.24 5.95 18.36
C LEU A 109 2.75 6.21 18.49
N PRO A 110 3.19 7.49 18.50
CA PRO A 110 4.57 7.85 18.77
C PRO A 110 5.08 7.26 20.09
N GLY A 111 6.27 6.66 20.05
CA GLY A 111 6.90 6.04 21.23
C GLY A 111 6.43 4.63 21.56
N SER A 112 5.47 4.06 20.82
CA SER A 112 5.05 2.66 21.00
C SER A 112 6.11 1.67 20.50
N GLN A 113 6.11 0.45 21.06
CA GLN A 113 6.96 -0.65 20.59
C GLN A 113 6.56 -1.09 19.17
N ALA A 114 5.27 -1.12 18.87
CA ALA A 114 4.78 -1.35 17.52
C ALA A 114 5.34 -0.32 16.52
N ARG A 115 5.47 0.95 16.91
CA ARG A 115 6.13 1.98 16.10
C ARG A 115 7.63 1.71 15.94
N ALA A 116 8.34 1.33 17.00
CA ALA A 116 9.75 0.96 16.91
C ALA A 116 9.95 -0.25 15.97
N GLY A 117 9.06 -1.23 16.01
CA GLY A 117 9.03 -2.35 15.07
C GLY A 117 8.83 -1.90 13.63
N LEU A 118 7.88 -1.00 13.39
CA LEU A 118 7.63 -0.41 12.08
C LEU A 118 8.86 0.36 11.54
N ASP A 119 9.50 1.17 12.39
CA ASP A 119 10.72 1.91 12.05
C ASP A 119 11.89 0.97 11.72
N ALA A 120 12.01 -0.16 12.42
CA ALA A 120 13.01 -1.17 12.14
C ALA A 120 12.77 -1.89 10.80
N LEU A 121 11.51 -2.10 10.41
CA LEU A 121 11.15 -2.74 9.15
C LEU A 121 11.37 -1.83 7.94
N ALA A 122 11.21 -0.52 8.10
CA ALA A 122 11.44 0.47 7.05
C ALA A 122 12.93 0.56 6.66
N PRO A 123 13.28 1.13 5.48
CA PRO A 123 14.68 1.29 5.08
C PRO A 123 15.48 2.15 6.06
N GLN A 124 14.84 3.17 6.62
CA GLN A 124 15.31 3.98 7.73
C GLN A 124 14.14 4.28 8.68
N PRO A 125 14.40 4.61 9.96
CA PRO A 125 13.35 5.02 10.89
C PRO A 125 12.51 6.18 10.33
N GLY A 126 11.19 6.06 10.40
CA GLY A 126 10.25 7.02 9.82
C GLY A 126 10.04 6.92 8.31
N CYS A 127 10.79 6.10 7.56
CA CYS A 127 10.63 5.92 6.11
C CYS A 127 9.52 4.90 5.75
N TRP A 128 8.33 5.12 6.28
CA TRP A 128 7.10 4.41 5.94
C TRP A 128 5.97 5.44 5.79
N LEU A 129 4.91 5.09 5.08
CA LEU A 129 3.84 6.02 4.72
C LEU A 129 2.58 5.78 5.55
N HIS A 130 2.19 6.76 6.38
CA HIS A 130 0.86 6.79 6.97
C HIS A 130 -0.18 7.03 5.86
N SER A 131 -0.87 5.97 5.47
CA SER A 131 -1.81 5.99 4.36
C SER A 131 -3.19 6.53 4.77
N GLY A 132 -3.53 6.42 6.06
CA GLY A 132 -4.81 6.83 6.63
C GLY A 132 -5.33 5.78 7.60
N PRO A 133 -6.66 5.69 7.80
CA PRO A 133 -7.29 4.63 8.59
C PRO A 133 -7.07 3.22 8.03
N VAL A 134 -7.51 2.17 8.74
CA VAL A 134 -7.56 0.79 8.18
C VAL A 134 -8.19 0.77 6.77
N HIS A 135 -7.69 -0.10 5.90
CA HIS A 135 -7.93 -0.24 4.44
C HIS A 135 -7.19 0.77 3.56
N SER A 136 -6.65 1.85 4.13
CA SER A 136 -5.92 2.85 3.35
C SER A 136 -4.63 2.29 2.77
N ALA A 137 -3.92 1.43 3.52
CA ALA A 137 -2.66 0.88 3.06
C ALA A 137 -2.85 -0.07 1.88
N ARG A 138 -3.82 -1.00 1.95
CA ARG A 138 -4.17 -1.89 0.83
C ARG A 138 -4.71 -1.14 -0.38
N PHE A 139 -5.47 -0.07 -0.19
CA PHE A 139 -5.85 0.80 -1.30
C PHE A 139 -4.60 1.38 -1.99
N CYS A 140 -3.72 2.03 -1.24
CA CYS A 140 -2.48 2.61 -1.78
C CYS A 140 -1.62 1.56 -2.48
N GLN A 141 -1.48 0.36 -1.91
CA GLN A 141 -0.73 -0.73 -2.53
C GLN A 141 -1.28 -1.07 -3.91
N ARG A 142 -2.60 -1.31 -4.01
CA ARG A 142 -3.25 -1.67 -5.28
C ARG A 142 -3.14 -0.53 -6.30
N ALA A 143 -3.30 0.71 -5.87
CA ALA A 143 -3.16 1.88 -6.73
C ALA A 143 -1.72 2.03 -7.27
N PHE A 144 -0.71 1.93 -6.40
CA PHE A 144 0.69 1.98 -6.83
C PHE A 144 1.08 0.81 -7.72
N ALA A 145 0.61 -0.41 -7.42
CA ALA A 145 0.83 -1.57 -8.28
C ALA A 145 0.24 -1.34 -9.68
N GLY A 146 -0.96 -0.77 -9.78
CA GLY A 146 -1.57 -0.41 -11.06
C GLY A 146 -0.80 0.67 -11.80
N LEU A 147 -0.35 1.73 -11.11
CA LEU A 147 0.46 2.80 -11.72
C LEU A 147 1.84 2.30 -12.19
N LEU A 148 2.51 1.46 -11.39
CA LEU A 148 3.77 0.83 -11.78
C LEU A 148 3.58 -0.08 -12.99
N HIS A 149 2.50 -0.86 -13.01
CA HIS A 149 2.15 -1.69 -14.15
C HIS A 149 1.95 -0.84 -15.42
N ALA A 150 1.27 0.31 -15.31
CA ALA A 150 1.08 1.26 -16.41
C ALA A 150 2.41 1.74 -16.99
N GLY A 151 3.35 2.13 -16.11
CA GLY A 151 4.67 2.60 -16.49
C GLY A 151 5.52 1.52 -17.18
N LEU A 152 5.58 0.32 -16.59
CA LEU A 152 6.36 -0.78 -17.15
C LEU A 152 5.82 -1.27 -18.50
N PHE A 153 4.50 -1.30 -18.68
CA PHE A 153 3.88 -1.68 -19.96
C PHE A 153 4.06 -0.65 -21.08
N SER A 154 4.47 0.58 -20.74
CA SER A 154 4.76 1.63 -21.72
C SER A 154 6.17 1.53 -22.29
N LEU A 155 7.02 0.65 -21.74
CA LEU A 155 8.39 0.47 -22.20
C LEU A 155 8.45 -0.55 -23.36
N PRO A 156 9.23 -0.30 -24.42
CA PRO A 156 9.45 -1.27 -25.47
C PRO A 156 10.14 -2.54 -24.90
N PRO A 157 9.85 -3.73 -25.43
CA PRO A 157 10.50 -4.95 -25.00
C PRO A 157 12.03 -4.87 -25.20
N PRO A 158 12.82 -5.50 -24.31
CA PRO A 158 14.28 -5.36 -24.30
C PRO A 158 15.01 -6.12 -25.42
N ASP A 159 14.30 -6.70 -26.40
CA ASP A 159 14.89 -7.55 -27.44
C ASP A 159 15.58 -6.77 -28.58
N GLY A 160 15.55 -5.42 -28.53
CA GLY A 160 16.34 -4.54 -29.39
C GLY A 160 15.97 -4.59 -30.88
N GLN A 161 14.93 -5.34 -31.24
CA GLN A 161 14.48 -5.50 -32.61
C GLN A 161 13.53 -4.35 -32.98
N PRO A 162 13.79 -3.61 -34.07
CA PRO A 162 12.86 -2.59 -34.54
C PRO A 162 11.57 -3.28 -34.98
N ARG A 163 10.51 -3.12 -34.18
CA ARG A 163 9.15 -3.56 -34.50
C ARG A 163 8.26 -2.35 -34.68
N ALA A 164 7.26 -2.47 -35.56
CA ALA A 164 6.19 -1.49 -35.62
C ALA A 164 5.52 -1.40 -34.25
N LEU A 165 5.35 -0.19 -33.74
CA LEU A 165 4.66 0.05 -32.48
C LEU A 165 3.17 -0.27 -32.66
N ASP A 166 2.66 -1.28 -31.95
CA ASP A 166 1.22 -1.52 -31.78
C ASP A 166 0.64 -0.45 -30.84
N TRP A 167 0.58 0.79 -31.35
CA TRP A 167 0.16 1.95 -30.58
C TRP A 167 -1.31 1.81 -30.15
N GLU A 168 -2.16 1.24 -31.00
CA GLU A 168 -3.59 1.09 -30.71
C GLU A 168 -3.81 0.07 -29.59
N GLY A 169 -3.18 -1.11 -29.67
CA GLY A 169 -3.25 -2.11 -28.62
C GLY A 169 -2.62 -1.63 -27.32
N ALA A 170 -1.51 -0.87 -27.39
CA ALA A 170 -0.90 -0.26 -26.21
C ALA A 170 -1.83 0.77 -25.55
N LEU A 171 -2.41 1.69 -26.34
CA LEU A 171 -3.35 2.69 -25.84
C LEU A 171 -4.60 2.04 -25.23
N ARG A 172 -5.17 1.02 -25.88
CA ARG A 172 -6.33 0.27 -25.36
C ARG A 172 -6.03 -0.40 -24.02
N ARG A 173 -4.83 -0.97 -23.84
CA ARG A 173 -4.41 -1.56 -22.56
C ARG A 173 -4.24 -0.50 -21.47
N GLN A 174 -3.65 0.65 -21.78
CA GLN A 174 -3.49 1.77 -20.84
C GLN A 174 -4.86 2.33 -20.42
N TRP A 175 -5.80 2.45 -21.36
CA TRP A 175 -7.16 2.88 -21.07
C TRP A 175 -7.89 1.92 -20.13
N ALA A 176 -7.86 0.62 -20.42
CA ALA A 176 -8.49 -0.39 -19.56
C ALA A 176 -7.90 -0.44 -18.14
N LEU A 177 -6.61 -0.09 -18.00
CA LEU A 177 -5.97 0.05 -16.69
C LEU A 177 -6.40 1.33 -15.98
N ALA A 178 -6.54 2.44 -16.70
CA ALA A 178 -7.07 3.68 -16.16
C ALA A 178 -8.50 3.49 -15.63
N ASP A 179 -9.38 2.80 -16.37
CA ASP A 179 -10.74 2.48 -15.92
C ASP A 179 -10.74 1.67 -14.61
N LYS A 180 -9.86 0.68 -14.49
CA LYS A 180 -9.71 -0.11 -13.25
C LYS A 180 -9.21 0.72 -12.08
N LEU A 181 -8.24 1.62 -12.32
CA LEU A 181 -7.74 2.53 -11.29
C LEU A 181 -8.81 3.53 -10.84
N ARG A 182 -9.58 4.07 -11.80
CA ARG A 182 -10.73 4.95 -11.54
C ARG A 182 -11.77 4.22 -10.68
N ALA A 183 -12.20 3.02 -11.06
CA ALA A 183 -13.16 2.21 -10.31
C ALA A 183 -12.67 1.88 -8.89
N LEU A 184 -11.37 1.55 -8.74
CA LEU A 184 -10.76 1.30 -7.44
C LEU A 184 -10.79 2.56 -6.54
N ALA A 185 -10.49 3.72 -7.10
CA ALA A 185 -10.51 5.01 -6.40
C ALA A 185 -11.94 5.42 -6.01
N GLU A 186 -12.91 5.24 -6.91
CA GLU A 186 -14.32 5.51 -6.67
C GLU A 186 -14.86 4.64 -5.53
N ALA A 187 -14.63 3.33 -5.59
CA ALA A 187 -15.05 2.40 -4.54
C ALA A 187 -14.45 2.79 -3.18
N TYR A 188 -13.16 3.13 -3.13
CA TYR A 188 -12.52 3.55 -1.89
C TYR A 188 -13.15 4.82 -1.31
N LEU A 189 -13.38 5.85 -2.11
CA LEU A 189 -13.99 7.09 -1.64
C LEU A 189 -15.45 6.88 -1.23
N ALA A 190 -16.23 6.12 -2.00
CA ALA A 190 -17.62 5.82 -1.67
C ALA A 190 -17.73 5.05 -0.35
N GLU A 191 -16.93 4.00 -0.16
CA GLU A 191 -17.02 3.12 1.02
C GLU A 191 -16.36 3.68 2.28
N ARG A 192 -15.25 4.42 2.13
CA ARG A 192 -14.41 4.84 3.28
C ARG A 192 -14.55 6.32 3.62
N VAL A 193 -14.80 7.17 2.64
CA VAL A 193 -15.03 8.61 2.84
C VAL A 193 -16.52 8.94 2.85
N GLY A 194 -17.33 8.20 2.07
CA GLY A 194 -18.77 8.46 1.93
C GLY A 194 -19.08 9.59 0.94
N GLN A 195 -18.10 10.09 0.20
CA GLN A 195 -18.27 11.21 -0.73
C GLN A 195 -17.29 11.13 -1.91
N LEU A 196 -17.79 11.41 -3.11
CA LEU A 196 -16.98 11.53 -4.33
C LEU A 196 -16.66 13.01 -4.63
N PRO A 197 -15.48 13.31 -5.22
CA PRO A 197 -15.13 14.66 -5.67
C PRO A 197 -15.92 15.06 -6.93
N PRO A 198 -16.02 16.37 -7.26
CA PRO A 198 -15.41 17.51 -6.57
C PRO A 198 -16.13 17.85 -5.25
N TYR A 199 -15.36 18.30 -4.26
CA TYR A 199 -15.90 18.72 -2.96
C TYR A 199 -16.29 20.22 -2.97
N PRO A 200 -17.41 20.61 -2.34
CA PRO A 200 -18.00 21.94 -2.51
C PRO A 200 -17.26 23.12 -1.84
N ALA A 201 -16.26 22.89 -0.97
CA ALA A 201 -15.39 23.98 -0.45
C ALA A 201 -14.10 23.46 0.21
N HIS A 202 -14.23 22.56 1.18
CA HIS A 202 -13.13 21.87 1.85
C HIS A 202 -13.34 20.35 1.70
N ALA A 203 -12.24 19.60 1.68
CA ALA A 203 -12.35 18.15 1.75
C ALA A 203 -12.92 17.76 3.13
N PRO A 204 -13.78 16.74 3.22
CA PRO A 204 -14.26 16.26 4.52
C PRO A 204 -13.09 15.79 5.37
N ASP A 205 -13.18 15.90 6.69
CA ASP A 205 -12.14 15.42 7.62
C ASP A 205 -11.84 13.93 7.42
N ALA A 206 -12.85 13.14 7.05
CA ALA A 206 -12.71 11.74 6.68
C ALA A 206 -11.79 11.51 5.46
N ALA A 207 -11.53 12.54 4.64
CA ALA A 207 -10.59 12.50 3.52
C ALA A 207 -9.22 13.12 3.86
N ALA A 208 -8.97 13.51 5.11
CA ALA A 208 -7.71 14.16 5.54
C ALA A 208 -6.55 13.16 5.72
N HIS A 209 -6.34 12.29 4.74
CA HIS A 209 -5.26 11.32 4.72
C HIS A 209 -4.78 11.02 3.30
N TYR A 210 -3.62 10.36 3.18
CA TYR A 210 -2.95 10.14 1.91
C TYR A 210 -3.79 9.35 0.90
N ALA A 211 -4.39 8.23 1.33
CA ALA A 211 -5.18 7.37 0.45
C ALA A 211 -6.38 8.08 -0.20
N ALA A 212 -7.12 8.91 0.55
CA ALA A 212 -8.24 9.67 -0.01
C ALA A 212 -7.77 10.72 -1.01
N ASN A 213 -6.64 11.39 -0.74
CA ASN A 213 -6.04 12.33 -1.68
C ASN A 213 -5.54 11.65 -2.96
N LEU A 214 -4.94 10.46 -2.85
CA LEU A 214 -4.54 9.66 -4.00
C LEU A 214 -5.77 9.23 -4.82
N ALA A 215 -6.81 8.69 -4.18
CA ALA A 215 -8.05 8.29 -4.85
C ALA A 215 -8.71 9.47 -5.57
N ARG A 216 -8.82 10.62 -4.88
CA ARG A 216 -9.33 11.86 -5.47
C ARG A 216 -8.50 12.28 -6.68
N THR A 217 -7.17 12.22 -6.58
CA THR A 217 -6.28 12.61 -7.68
C THR A 217 -6.50 11.70 -8.89
N ILE A 218 -6.60 10.39 -8.68
CA ILE A 218 -6.90 9.41 -9.74
C ILE A 218 -8.23 9.75 -10.43
N LEU A 219 -9.30 9.98 -9.65
CA LEU A 219 -10.63 10.29 -10.20
C LEU A 219 -10.68 11.61 -10.97
N LEU A 220 -9.94 12.62 -10.52
CA LEU A 220 -9.90 13.93 -11.18
C LEU A 220 -8.97 13.94 -12.40
N ALA A 221 -7.91 13.13 -12.40
CA ALA A 221 -6.97 13.05 -13.51
C ALA A 221 -7.45 12.14 -14.65
N MET A 222 -8.25 11.11 -14.35
CA MET A 222 -8.75 10.17 -15.33
C MET A 222 -10.15 10.56 -15.79
N GLN A 223 -10.32 10.78 -17.09
CA GLN A 223 -11.63 11.07 -17.68
C GLN A 223 -12.59 9.89 -17.53
N ASP A 224 -13.89 10.16 -17.65
CA ASP A 224 -14.89 9.10 -17.63
C ASP A 224 -14.70 8.14 -18.82
N GLY A 225 -14.96 6.85 -18.60
CA GLY A 225 -14.80 5.80 -19.61
C GLY A 225 -15.62 6.03 -20.89
N GLN A 226 -16.62 6.93 -20.85
CA GLN A 226 -17.39 7.37 -22.02
C GLN A 226 -16.55 8.12 -23.09
N ALA A 227 -15.36 8.61 -22.74
CA ALA A 227 -14.49 9.33 -23.66
C ALA A 227 -13.69 8.43 -24.62
N TRP A 228 -13.66 7.10 -24.43
CA TRP A 228 -12.87 6.21 -25.29
C TRP A 228 -13.36 6.19 -26.74
N ALA A 229 -14.67 6.04 -26.94
CA ALA A 229 -15.26 6.05 -28.29
C ALA A 229 -15.07 7.40 -28.98
N ALA A 230 -15.14 8.51 -28.22
CA ALA A 230 -14.86 9.84 -28.72
C ALA A 230 -13.39 10.00 -29.14
N LEU A 231 -12.44 9.55 -28.31
CA LEU A 231 -11.01 9.55 -28.63
C LEU A 231 -10.70 8.70 -29.86
N GLN A 232 -11.33 7.52 -30.00
CA GLN A 232 -11.19 6.70 -31.19
C GLN A 232 -11.66 7.43 -32.45
N ASN A 233 -12.79 8.15 -32.36
CA ASN A 233 -13.32 8.94 -33.46
C ASN A 233 -12.40 10.13 -33.80
N GLU A 234 -11.83 10.82 -32.80
CA GLU A 234 -10.86 11.92 -33.01
C GLU A 234 -9.55 11.44 -33.66
N LEU A 235 -9.04 10.29 -33.23
CA LEU A 235 -7.85 9.67 -33.81
C LEU A 235 -8.12 9.20 -35.24
N ALA A 236 -9.31 8.64 -35.52
CA ALA A 236 -9.70 8.23 -36.86
C ALA A 236 -9.97 9.42 -37.80
N ALA A 237 -10.42 10.56 -37.26
CA ALA A 237 -10.66 11.79 -38.00
C ALA A 237 -9.39 12.63 -38.23
N SER A 238 -8.27 12.31 -37.56
CA SER A 238 -7.00 13.00 -37.75
C SER A 238 -6.44 12.69 -39.14
N PRO A 239 -6.16 13.71 -39.99
CA PRO A 239 -5.66 13.47 -41.34
C PRO A 239 -4.30 12.77 -41.28
N GLN A 240 -4.18 11.63 -41.95
CA GLN A 240 -2.88 11.04 -42.24
C GLN A 240 -2.14 12.04 -43.16
N GLU A 241 -1.02 12.60 -42.71
CA GLU A 241 -0.15 13.35 -43.62
C GLU A 241 0.17 12.46 -44.82
N PRO A 242 0.05 12.97 -46.06
CA PRO A 242 0.39 12.20 -47.23
C PRO A 242 1.87 11.83 -47.18
N SER A 243 2.14 10.56 -46.92
CA SER A 243 3.42 9.90 -47.17
C SER A 243 3.70 9.97 -48.67
N GLY A 244 4.37 11.03 -49.11
CA GLY A 244 4.85 11.12 -50.48
C GLY A 244 5.13 12.54 -50.96
N ALA A 245 6.38 13.01 -50.77
CA ALA A 245 7.17 13.68 -51.81
C ALA A 245 8.51 14.17 -51.24
N ARG A 246 9.53 13.31 -51.24
CA ARG A 246 10.90 13.76 -51.52
C ARG A 246 11.43 12.93 -52.68
N LYS A 247 11.44 13.56 -53.85
CA LYS A 247 12.26 13.16 -55.00
C LYS A 247 13.73 13.42 -54.67
#